data_AF-A0A957J736-F1
#
_entry.id   AF-A0A957J736-F1
#
_cell.length_a   1.000
_cell.length_b   1.000
_cell.length_c   1.000
_cell.angle_alpha   90.00
_cell.angle_beta   90.00
_cell.angle_gamma   90.00
#
_symmetry.space_group_name_H-M   'P 1'
#
loop_
_entity.id
_entity.type
_entity.pdbx_description
1 polymer ?
#
loop_
_entity_poly.entity_id
_entity_poly.type
_entity_poly.pdbx_seq_one_letter_code
_entity_poly.pdbx_strand_id
1 'polypeptide(L)'
;NRDHEDMLGVPIVGLADDLPHLIDELEIDEVIIAMPEKGHRETVRIIALCERGQVTIKVFPDIFQFVATQPTIDALGGLPLLSVRDYAMRGYMLVFKRLMDIVGAGMGLIALSPMMMLISLGIKLESPGGVFFVQERMGLDGKPFKIIKFRSMRNDAERHGPGWTVQDDPRQTKLGRLLRRVEMDEIPQLINVLLGEMSLVGPRPEQIHYVQDFRSTIPRYMDRHRAKAGMTGWAQVNGLRGDTSINERTKFDLWYIENWSLLLDIKIIIRTVWQIFAGRSHLRGEEAHLGTDIMDRPTFTAVLQERLSFDLQPARPLPPFEIEDHLGWHEQGDGRWYLGVPVENGRVQGNLRVGLREIIAQFGLPVRLTAQQSLLLVDIQPADKATIEAILDKYHLRRVSDFSGVRRYSMACPALPTCGLAITEAERYLPDLLDELEPLLAELDLQDEPLSLRMTGCPNGCARPFVAEIGLVGRSLNKYSLFLGGSATGNRLARRFIDVLPSDEIIPTLRRLLTYFQETRYEDELFGDFVERVGFEKLSMVNSQVAIVN
;
A
#
# COMPACT_ATOMS: atom_id res chain seq x y z
N ASN A 1 39.52 -14.53 18.94
CA ASN A 1 40.73 -13.70 19.00
C ASN A 1 40.79 -13.05 20.35
N ARG A 2 41.85 -13.29 21.12
CA ARG A 2 42.04 -12.78 22.49
C ARG A 2 42.72 -11.39 22.54
N ASP A 3 42.78 -10.69 21.41
CA ASP A 3 43.65 -9.51 21.24
C ASP A 3 42.91 -8.17 21.21
N HIS A 4 41.66 -8.10 21.68
CA HIS A 4 40.94 -6.84 21.84
C HIS A 4 40.60 -6.66 23.32
N GLU A 5 41.42 -5.92 24.06
CA GLU A 5 41.15 -5.56 25.46
C GLU A 5 40.05 -4.49 25.58
N ASP A 6 39.70 -3.82 24.48
CA ASP A 6 38.74 -2.71 24.45
C ASP A 6 37.97 -2.68 23.11
N MET A 7 36.65 -2.48 23.15
CA MET A 7 35.79 -2.24 21.99
C MET A 7 34.96 -0.98 22.21
N LEU A 8 35.19 0.06 21.40
CA LEU A 8 34.49 1.36 21.48
C LEU A 8 34.64 2.09 22.84
N GLY A 9 35.74 1.86 23.57
CA GLY A 9 35.99 2.49 24.88
C GLY A 9 35.27 1.77 26.03
N VAL A 10 34.91 0.50 25.83
CA VAL A 10 34.29 -0.39 26.81
C VAL A 10 35.16 -1.64 26.97
N PRO A 11 35.56 -2.00 28.20
CA PRO A 11 36.45 -3.12 28.44
C PRO A 11 35.79 -4.46 28.07
N ILE A 12 36.55 -5.33 27.38
CA ILE A 12 36.09 -6.68 27.06
C ILE A 12 36.45 -7.60 28.23
N VAL A 13 35.46 -7.97 29.04
CA VAL A 13 35.65 -8.75 30.28
C VAL A 13 35.63 -10.28 30.08
N GLY A 14 35.20 -10.77 28.93
CA GLY A 14 35.20 -12.21 28.62
C GLY A 14 34.34 -12.61 27.43
N LEU A 15 34.16 -13.92 27.24
CA LEU A 15 33.29 -14.51 26.23
C LEU A 15 31.88 -14.78 26.80
N ALA A 16 30.92 -15.06 25.92
CA ALA A 16 29.55 -15.38 26.32
C ALA A 16 29.46 -16.60 27.25
N ASP A 17 30.38 -17.57 27.13
CA ASP A 17 30.45 -18.75 28.00
C ASP A 17 30.98 -18.43 29.41
N ASP A 18 31.69 -17.31 29.59
CA ASP A 18 32.20 -16.85 30.88
C ASP A 18 31.14 -16.08 31.69
N LEU A 19 30.00 -15.77 31.06
CA LEU A 19 28.94 -14.94 31.60
C LEU A 19 28.42 -15.37 32.99
N PRO A 20 28.23 -16.67 33.30
CA PRO A 20 27.80 -17.07 34.65
C PRO A 20 28.79 -16.65 35.74
N HIS A 21 30.10 -16.76 35.49
CA HIS A 21 31.13 -16.37 36.45
C HIS A 21 31.23 -14.85 36.56
N LEU A 22 31.17 -14.16 35.42
CA LEU A 22 31.29 -12.71 35.35
C LEU A 22 30.12 -11.99 36.03
N ILE A 23 28.91 -12.54 35.96
CA ILE A 23 27.73 -12.00 36.67
C ILE A 23 27.98 -11.94 38.17
N ASP A 24 28.53 -13.01 38.74
CA ASP A 24 28.79 -13.12 40.18
C ASP A 24 30.03 -12.30 40.60
N GLU A 25 31.10 -12.36 39.83
CA GLU A 25 32.38 -11.69 40.15
C GLU A 25 32.29 -10.17 40.04
N LEU A 26 31.59 -9.66 39.02
CA LEU A 26 31.46 -8.23 38.74
C LEU A 26 30.16 -7.63 39.30
N GLU A 27 29.37 -8.42 40.04
CA GLU A 27 28.07 -8.02 40.59
C GLU A 27 27.15 -7.37 39.53
N ILE A 28 26.94 -8.06 38.40
CA ILE A 28 26.22 -7.51 37.25
C ILE A 28 24.70 -7.48 37.52
N ASP A 29 24.11 -6.28 37.54
CA ASP A 29 22.66 -6.08 37.71
C ASP A 29 21.84 -6.36 36.43
N GLU A 30 22.43 -6.11 35.26
CA GLU A 30 21.73 -6.15 33.97
C GLU A 30 22.61 -6.68 32.82
N VAL A 31 22.07 -7.60 32.04
CA VAL A 31 22.71 -8.15 30.83
C VAL A 31 21.90 -7.75 29.60
N ILE A 32 22.54 -7.02 28.67
CA ILE A 32 21.94 -6.61 27.40
C ILE A 32 22.48 -7.46 26.26
N ILE A 33 21.62 -8.26 25.63
CA ILE A 33 21.96 -9.11 24.48
C ILE A 33 21.68 -8.35 23.19
N ALA A 34 22.72 -7.81 22.54
CA ALA A 34 22.64 -7.01 21.32
C ALA A 34 23.20 -7.73 20.08
N MET A 35 22.65 -8.91 19.76
CA MET A 35 23.10 -9.73 18.62
C MET A 35 21.98 -9.99 17.60
N PRO A 36 21.66 -9.02 16.72
CA PRO A 36 20.57 -9.18 15.75
C PRO A 36 20.84 -10.27 14.69
N GLU A 37 22.10 -10.57 14.37
CA GLU A 37 22.45 -11.46 13.24
C GLU A 37 22.74 -12.93 13.61
N LYS A 38 22.94 -13.28 14.89
CA LYS A 38 23.44 -14.61 15.29
C LYS A 38 22.39 -15.72 15.46
N GLY A 39 21.13 -15.45 15.13
CA GLY A 39 20.04 -16.43 15.14
C GLY A 39 19.50 -16.78 16.53
N HIS A 40 18.21 -17.15 16.58
CA HIS A 40 17.44 -17.33 17.82
C HIS A 40 18.06 -18.35 18.82
N ARG A 41 18.77 -19.37 18.33
CA ARG A 41 19.38 -20.42 19.16
C ARG A 41 20.47 -19.87 20.09
N GLU A 42 21.26 -18.91 19.61
CA GLU A 42 22.36 -18.35 20.41
C GLU A 42 21.82 -17.40 21.49
N THR A 43 20.77 -16.62 21.19
CA THR A 43 20.09 -15.78 22.18
C THR A 43 19.52 -16.62 23.32
N VAL A 44 18.83 -17.72 23.02
CA VAL A 44 18.29 -18.64 24.04
C VAL A 44 19.41 -19.27 24.86
N ARG A 45 20.53 -19.65 24.24
CA ARG A 45 21.70 -20.17 24.94
C ARG A 45 22.26 -19.15 25.94
N ILE A 46 22.41 -17.88 25.54
CA ILE A 46 22.92 -16.83 26.41
C ILE A 46 21.94 -16.54 27.56
N ILE A 47 20.64 -16.50 27.29
CA ILE A 47 19.61 -16.37 28.34
C ILE A 47 19.76 -17.48 29.38
N ALA A 48 19.93 -18.73 28.95
CA ALA A 48 20.12 -19.87 29.84
C ALA A 48 21.40 -19.78 30.68
N LEU A 49 22.47 -19.16 30.16
CA LEU A 49 23.70 -18.90 30.93
C LEU A 49 23.48 -17.85 32.02
N CYS A 50 22.57 -16.88 31.80
CA CYS A 50 22.21 -15.86 32.78
C CYS A 50 21.26 -16.33 33.89
N GLU A 51 20.51 -17.45 33.70
CA GLU A 51 19.49 -17.91 34.65
C GLU A 51 20.00 -18.24 36.06
N ARG A 52 21.32 -18.44 36.23
CA ARG A 52 21.92 -18.74 37.53
C ARG A 52 22.11 -17.52 38.42
N GLY A 53 22.14 -16.31 37.85
CA GLY A 53 22.25 -15.05 38.59
C GLY A 53 20.89 -14.36 38.74
N GLN A 54 20.71 -13.55 39.79
CA GLN A 54 19.54 -12.66 39.93
C GLN A 54 19.67 -11.42 39.01
N VAL A 55 19.97 -11.64 37.73
CA VAL A 55 20.30 -10.58 36.78
C VAL A 55 19.12 -10.27 35.88
N THR A 56 18.90 -8.98 35.59
CA THR A 56 17.86 -8.57 34.63
C THR A 56 18.38 -8.75 33.21
N ILE A 57 17.71 -9.60 32.41
CA ILE A 57 18.11 -9.84 31.03
C ILE A 57 17.27 -8.97 30.09
N LYS A 58 17.91 -8.12 29.28
CA LYS A 58 17.26 -7.37 28.20
C LYS A 58 17.81 -7.81 26.86
N VAL A 59 16.94 -8.11 25.91
CA VAL A 59 17.34 -8.44 24.53
C VAL A 59 17.05 -7.23 23.66
N PHE A 60 18.06 -6.75 22.94
CA PHE A 60 17.87 -5.67 21.97
C PHE A 60 17.05 -6.20 20.79
N PRO A 61 15.85 -5.66 20.52
CA PRO A 61 15.02 -6.14 19.43
C PRO A 61 15.58 -5.69 18.07
N ASP A 62 15.37 -6.51 17.04
CA ASP A 62 15.72 -6.13 15.67
C ASP A 62 14.91 -4.90 15.24
N ILE A 63 15.51 -4.03 14.42
CA ILE A 63 14.94 -2.76 13.93
C ILE A 63 13.57 -2.99 13.25
N PHE A 64 13.32 -4.19 12.71
CA PHE A 64 12.03 -4.59 12.15
C PHE A 64 10.85 -4.53 13.13
N GLN A 65 11.08 -4.67 14.44
CA GLN A 65 9.99 -4.60 15.43
C GLN A 65 9.47 -3.16 15.64
N PHE A 66 10.27 -2.13 15.33
CA PHE A 66 9.85 -0.74 15.45
C PHE A 66 8.99 -0.25 14.27
N VAL A 67 9.04 -0.92 13.11
CA VAL A 67 8.24 -0.55 11.92
C VAL A 67 6.75 -0.92 12.11
N ALA A 68 6.44 -1.86 13.00
CA ALA A 68 5.08 -2.09 13.46
C ALA A 68 4.72 -1.04 14.51
N THR A 69 3.77 -0.16 14.21
CA THR A 69 3.24 0.80 15.19
C THR A 69 2.68 0.02 16.40
N GLN A 70 3.38 0.09 17.54
CA GLN A 70 3.06 -0.55 18.84
C GLN A 70 2.73 -2.05 18.76
N PRO A 71 3.72 -2.96 18.70
CA PRO A 71 3.46 -4.38 18.87
C PRO A 71 3.10 -4.66 20.34
N THR A 72 1.94 -5.26 20.56
CA THR A 72 1.58 -5.90 21.82
C THR A 72 2.10 -7.33 21.79
N ILE A 73 2.77 -7.73 22.87
CA ILE A 73 3.21 -9.11 23.08
C ILE A 73 2.03 -9.83 23.74
N ASP A 74 1.46 -10.81 23.06
CA ASP A 74 0.39 -11.64 23.60
C ASP A 74 0.85 -13.10 23.75
N ALA A 75 0.22 -13.87 24.63
CA ALA A 75 0.62 -15.24 24.93
C ALA A 75 -0.50 -16.23 24.63
N LEU A 76 -0.32 -17.08 23.62
CA LEU A 76 -1.18 -18.24 23.38
C LEU A 76 -0.42 -19.52 23.72
N GLY A 77 -0.81 -20.19 24.81
CA GLY A 77 -0.19 -21.46 25.20
C GLY A 77 1.30 -21.38 25.53
N GLY A 78 1.76 -20.23 26.06
CA GLY A 78 3.17 -20.02 26.42
C GLY A 78 4.09 -19.63 25.25
N LEU A 79 3.53 -19.44 24.04
CA LEU A 79 4.26 -18.91 22.90
C LEU A 79 4.06 -17.39 22.83
N PRO A 80 5.14 -16.58 22.83
CA PRO A 80 5.02 -15.15 22.60
C PRO A 80 4.64 -14.92 21.13
N LEU A 81 3.44 -14.38 20.91
CA LEU A 81 2.96 -14.00 19.59
C LEU A 81 3.14 -12.50 19.40
N LEU A 82 3.81 -12.13 18.30
CA LEU A 82 3.95 -10.74 17.88
C LEU A 82 2.69 -10.37 17.08
N SER A 83 1.78 -9.62 17.70
CA SER A 83 0.58 -9.13 17.00
C SER A 83 0.97 -7.89 16.17
N VAL A 84 1.18 -8.07 14.87
CA VAL A 84 1.38 -6.95 13.95
C VAL A 84 0.01 -6.41 13.55
N ARG A 85 -0.31 -5.24 14.10
CA ARG A 85 -1.62 -4.55 14.11
C ARG A 85 -2.61 -5.09 15.13
N ASP A 86 -2.35 -4.76 16.38
CA ASP A 86 -3.46 -4.37 17.24
C ASP A 86 -3.92 -2.97 16.82
N TYR A 87 -5.06 -2.89 16.12
CA TYR A 87 -5.94 -1.76 16.43
C TYR A 87 -6.34 -2.02 17.87
N ALA A 88 -5.56 -1.47 18.81
CA ALA A 88 -5.91 -1.42 20.22
C ALA A 88 -7.20 -0.61 20.32
N MET A 89 -8.31 -1.29 20.04
CA MET A 89 -9.64 -0.88 20.41
C MET A 89 -9.57 -0.80 21.91
N ARG A 90 -9.43 0.42 22.41
CA ARG A 90 -9.58 0.77 23.83
C ARG A 90 -10.86 0.09 24.31
N GLY A 91 -10.75 -1.09 24.96
CA GLY A 91 -11.90 -1.98 25.19
C GLY A 91 -13.05 -1.29 25.92
N TYR A 92 -12.73 -0.39 26.86
CA TYR A 92 -13.70 0.46 27.54
C TYR A 92 -14.41 1.44 26.60
N MET A 93 -13.74 1.98 25.57
CA MET A 93 -14.38 2.87 24.59
C MET A 93 -15.40 2.16 23.72
N LEU A 94 -15.25 0.85 23.46
CA LEU A 94 -16.29 0.05 22.82
C LEU A 94 -17.54 -0.09 23.70
N VAL A 95 -17.37 -0.20 25.01
CA VAL A 95 -18.49 -0.20 25.96
C VAL A 95 -19.20 1.16 25.94
N PHE A 96 -18.46 2.26 25.99
CA PHE A 96 -19.05 3.61 25.86
C PHE A 96 -19.74 3.82 24.53
N LYS A 97 -19.14 3.33 23.44
CA LYS A 97 -19.74 3.37 22.11
C LYS A 97 -21.06 2.61 22.08
N ARG A 98 -21.09 1.42 22.69
CA ARG A 98 -22.30 0.60 22.78
C ARG A 98 -23.38 1.28 23.63
N LEU A 99 -23.01 1.91 24.74
CA LEU A 99 -23.93 2.67 25.57
C LEU A 99 -24.54 3.84 24.79
N MET A 100 -23.71 4.60 24.06
CA MET A 100 -24.15 5.68 23.20
C MET A 100 -25.13 5.17 22.11
N ASP A 101 -24.83 4.03 21.49
CA ASP A 101 -25.72 3.41 20.51
C ASP A 101 -27.08 3.05 21.10
N ILE A 102 -27.10 2.43 22.28
CA ILE A 102 -28.34 2.02 22.95
C ILE A 102 -29.16 3.24 23.35
N VAL A 103 -28.53 4.24 23.97
CA VAL A 103 -29.20 5.47 24.42
C VAL A 103 -29.73 6.25 23.23
N GLY A 104 -28.92 6.46 22.19
CA GLY A 104 -29.32 7.18 20.99
C GLY A 104 -30.40 6.45 20.19
N ALA A 105 -30.31 5.12 20.03
CA ALA A 105 -31.34 4.35 19.37
C ALA A 105 -32.65 4.30 20.16
N GLY A 106 -32.57 4.19 21.50
CA GLY A 106 -33.73 4.24 22.38
C GLY A 106 -34.45 5.58 22.33
N MET A 107 -33.73 6.69 22.43
CA MET A 107 -34.30 8.04 22.28
C MET A 107 -34.92 8.23 20.89
N GLY A 108 -34.23 7.79 19.83
CA GLY A 108 -34.72 7.86 18.46
C GLY A 108 -36.02 7.07 18.26
N LEU A 109 -36.08 5.85 18.78
CA LEU A 109 -37.29 5.01 18.68
C LEU A 109 -38.46 5.63 19.44
N ILE A 110 -38.26 6.15 20.65
CA ILE A 110 -39.32 6.81 21.42
C ILE A 110 -39.83 8.05 20.67
N ALA A 111 -38.92 8.94 20.27
CA ALA A 111 -39.26 10.21 19.61
C ALA A 111 -39.92 10.00 18.24
N LEU A 112 -39.46 9.03 17.45
CA LEU A 112 -39.96 8.77 16.10
C LEU A 112 -41.10 7.74 16.07
N SER A 113 -41.44 7.10 17.19
CA SER A 113 -42.49 6.05 17.24
C SER A 113 -43.86 6.51 16.73
N PRO A 114 -44.37 7.73 17.02
CA PRO A 114 -45.68 8.14 16.50
C PRO A 114 -45.67 8.25 14.98
N MET A 115 -44.56 8.75 14.43
CA MET A 115 -44.35 8.88 13.00
C MET A 115 -44.18 7.53 12.30
N MET A 116 -43.43 6.60 12.92
CA MET A 116 -43.31 5.22 12.45
C MET A 116 -44.67 4.52 12.39
N MET A 117 -45.55 4.77 13.36
CA MET A 117 -46.92 4.23 13.37
C MET A 117 -47.75 4.78 12.19
N LEU A 118 -47.68 6.08 11.92
CA LEU A 118 -48.35 6.70 10.77
C LEU A 118 -47.83 6.15 9.43
N ILE A 119 -46.51 6.00 9.28
CA ILE A 119 -45.89 5.40 8.09
C ILE A 119 -46.35 3.96 7.92
N SER A 120 -46.40 3.19 9.02
CA SER A 120 -46.87 1.79 9.02
C SER A 120 -48.30 1.68 8.53
N LEU A 121 -49.19 2.57 8.99
CA LEU A 121 -50.58 2.64 8.53
C LEU A 121 -50.65 3.00 7.04
N GLY A 122 -49.88 4.00 6.60
CA GLY A 122 -49.80 4.40 5.19
C GLY A 122 -49.37 3.25 4.27
N ILE A 123 -48.36 2.48 4.67
CA ILE A 123 -47.88 1.30 3.91
C ILE A 123 -48.95 0.21 3.82
N LYS A 124 -49.72 -0.02 4.90
CA LYS A 124 -50.82 -0.99 4.93
C LYS A 124 -52.01 -0.58 4.06
N LEU A 125 -52.29 0.72 3.98
CA LEU A 125 -53.37 1.26 3.14
C LEU A 125 -53.00 1.27 1.65
N GLU A 126 -51.72 1.46 1.31
CA GLU A 126 -51.27 1.55 -0.09
C GLU A 126 -51.09 0.18 -0.76
N SER A 127 -50.62 -0.85 -0.04
CA SER A 127 -50.37 -2.17 -0.64
C SER A 127 -50.58 -3.34 0.34
N PRO A 128 -51.11 -4.48 -0.12
CA PRO A 128 -51.28 -5.67 0.72
C PRO A 128 -49.91 -6.24 1.13
N GLY A 129 -49.77 -6.79 2.34
CA GLY A 129 -48.53 -7.43 2.83
C GLY A 129 -47.94 -6.80 4.11
N GLY A 130 -46.69 -7.14 4.43
CA GLY A 130 -45.98 -6.70 5.64
C GLY A 130 -45.54 -5.23 5.58
N VAL A 131 -45.46 -4.57 6.75
CA VAL A 131 -44.98 -3.17 6.84
C VAL A 131 -43.46 -3.09 6.66
N PHE A 132 -42.76 -4.06 7.24
CA PHE A 132 -41.30 -4.10 7.21
C PHE A 132 -40.80 -4.97 6.05
N PHE A 133 -39.70 -4.51 5.48
CA PHE A 133 -38.89 -5.26 4.54
C PHE A 133 -37.59 -5.67 5.24
N VAL A 134 -37.21 -6.94 5.08
CA VAL A 134 -36.04 -7.52 5.74
C VAL A 134 -35.12 -8.11 4.68
N GLN A 135 -33.84 -7.75 4.72
CA GLN A 135 -32.84 -8.21 3.75
C GLN A 135 -31.52 -8.56 4.44
N GLU A 136 -30.81 -9.55 3.93
CA GLU A 136 -29.49 -9.91 4.46
C GLU A 136 -28.41 -8.95 3.94
N ARG A 137 -27.57 -8.51 4.87
CA ARG A 137 -26.45 -7.59 4.62
C ARG A 137 -25.21 -8.06 5.35
N MET A 138 -24.05 -7.61 4.88
CA MET A 138 -22.77 -7.92 5.52
C MET A 138 -22.54 -7.03 6.73
N GLY A 139 -22.24 -7.62 7.88
CA GLY A 139 -22.00 -6.94 9.15
C GLY A 139 -20.57 -7.12 9.67
N LEU A 140 -20.42 -7.00 10.99
CA LEU A 140 -19.15 -7.11 11.70
C LEU A 140 -18.47 -8.46 11.43
N ASP A 141 -17.16 -8.45 11.19
CA ASP A 141 -16.31 -9.58 10.84
C ASP A 141 -16.79 -10.37 9.62
N GLY A 142 -17.54 -9.71 8.73
CA GLY A 142 -18.11 -10.35 7.55
C GLY A 142 -19.22 -11.34 7.89
N LYS A 143 -19.88 -11.20 9.06
CA LYS A 143 -21.05 -12.01 9.42
C LYS A 143 -22.32 -11.38 8.85
N PRO A 144 -23.16 -12.14 8.12
CA PRO A 144 -24.45 -11.66 7.67
C PRO A 144 -25.39 -11.30 8.82
N PHE A 145 -26.19 -10.25 8.66
CA PHE A 145 -27.30 -9.91 9.54
C PHE A 145 -28.50 -9.40 8.74
N LYS A 146 -29.67 -9.35 9.38
CA LYS A 146 -30.93 -8.95 8.74
C LYS A 146 -31.23 -7.48 9.00
N ILE A 147 -31.10 -6.64 7.98
CA ILE A 147 -31.47 -5.23 8.08
C ILE A 147 -32.99 -5.05 8.01
N ILE A 148 -33.55 -4.21 8.87
CA ILE A 148 -34.99 -3.91 8.92
C ILE A 148 -35.23 -2.53 8.31
N LYS A 149 -36.12 -2.45 7.32
CA LYS A 149 -36.56 -1.19 6.70
C LYS A 149 -38.08 -1.14 6.58
N PHE A 150 -38.63 0.03 6.34
CA PHE A 150 -40.01 0.12 5.86
C PHE A 150 -40.08 -0.36 4.41
N ARG A 151 -41.15 -1.06 4.08
CA ARG A 151 -41.42 -1.49 2.72
C ARG A 151 -41.71 -0.26 1.85
N SER A 152 -40.77 0.05 0.95
CA SER A 152 -40.87 1.15 -0.03
C SER A 152 -41.08 0.66 -1.47
N MET A 153 -41.10 -0.65 -1.69
CA MET A 153 -41.28 -1.30 -2.99
C MET A 153 -42.48 -2.26 -2.98
N ARG A 154 -43.00 -2.59 -4.16
CA ARG A 154 -44.05 -3.61 -4.35
C ARG A 154 -43.55 -4.99 -3.90
N ASN A 155 -44.46 -5.88 -3.48
CA ASN A 155 -44.07 -7.21 -2.97
C ASN A 155 -43.36 -8.09 -4.00
N ASP A 156 -43.56 -7.84 -5.29
CA ASP A 156 -42.96 -8.58 -6.40
C ASP A 156 -41.63 -7.97 -6.90
N ALA A 157 -41.11 -6.94 -6.22
CA ALA A 157 -39.94 -6.16 -6.65
C ALA A 157 -38.63 -6.97 -6.76
N GLU A 158 -38.49 -8.08 -6.02
CA GLU A 158 -37.31 -8.96 -6.02
C GLU A 158 -37.51 -10.25 -6.83
N ARG A 159 -38.59 -10.37 -7.61
CA ARG A 159 -38.92 -11.61 -8.36
C ARG A 159 -37.84 -12.06 -9.35
N HIS A 160 -36.99 -11.14 -9.80
CA HIS A 160 -35.87 -11.40 -10.72
C HIS A 160 -34.49 -11.28 -10.05
N GLY A 161 -34.43 -11.32 -8.72
CA GLY A 161 -33.20 -11.23 -7.94
C GLY A 161 -32.91 -9.82 -7.37
N PRO A 162 -31.92 -9.72 -6.47
CA PRO A 162 -31.53 -8.47 -5.84
C PRO A 162 -30.86 -7.55 -6.87
N GLY A 163 -31.48 -6.40 -7.14
CA GLY A 163 -30.98 -5.41 -8.09
C GLY A 163 -30.75 -4.06 -7.42
N TRP A 164 -29.75 -3.31 -7.88
CA TRP A 164 -29.53 -1.93 -7.45
C TRP A 164 -30.76 -1.08 -7.83
N THR A 165 -31.09 -0.08 -7.00
CA THR A 165 -32.23 0.79 -7.28
C THR A 165 -31.78 1.92 -8.17
N VAL A 166 -32.40 2.06 -9.35
CA VAL A 166 -32.13 3.15 -10.29
C VAL A 166 -33.02 4.37 -10.00
N GLN A 167 -32.66 5.53 -10.53
CA GLN A 167 -33.56 6.70 -10.51
C GLN A 167 -34.89 6.36 -11.21
N ASP A 168 -36.01 6.75 -10.58
CA ASP A 168 -37.37 6.47 -11.02
C ASP A 168 -37.71 4.98 -11.22
N ASP A 169 -37.21 4.11 -10.33
CA ASP A 169 -37.49 2.68 -10.36
C ASP A 169 -39.01 2.37 -10.29
N PRO A 170 -39.57 1.66 -11.30
CA PRO A 170 -41.00 1.35 -11.38
C PRO A 170 -41.48 0.38 -10.28
N ARG A 171 -40.55 -0.22 -9.52
CA ARG A 171 -40.86 -1.10 -8.39
C ARG A 171 -41.25 -0.34 -7.12
N GLN A 172 -41.04 0.98 -7.06
CA GLN A 172 -41.36 1.80 -5.87
C GLN A 172 -42.85 2.15 -5.78
N THR A 173 -43.40 2.15 -4.56
CA THR A 173 -44.76 2.68 -4.32
C THR A 173 -44.76 4.21 -4.26
N LYS A 174 -45.92 4.88 -4.30
CA LYS A 174 -45.98 6.35 -4.25
C LYS A 174 -45.52 6.86 -2.89
N LEU A 175 -45.94 6.21 -1.80
CA LEU A 175 -45.43 6.51 -0.46
C LEU A 175 -43.95 6.11 -0.35
N GLY A 176 -43.56 4.97 -0.92
CA GLY A 176 -42.19 4.48 -0.93
C GLY A 176 -41.20 5.46 -1.57
N ARG A 177 -41.59 6.11 -2.67
CA ARG A 177 -40.80 7.16 -3.32
C ARG A 177 -40.54 8.35 -2.39
N LEU A 178 -41.56 8.77 -1.63
CA LEU A 178 -41.40 9.82 -0.63
C LEU A 178 -40.47 9.36 0.49
N LEU A 179 -40.70 8.18 1.06
CA LEU A 179 -39.90 7.64 2.17
C LEU A 179 -38.42 7.56 1.81
N ARG A 180 -38.07 7.08 0.61
CA ARG A 180 -36.68 6.98 0.16
C ARG A 180 -36.03 8.35 -0.11
N ARG A 181 -36.81 9.33 -0.58
CA ARG A 181 -36.31 10.70 -0.83
C ARG A 181 -35.85 11.38 0.46
N VAL A 182 -36.53 11.11 1.56
CA VAL A 182 -36.20 11.66 2.89
C VAL A 182 -35.54 10.63 3.80
N GLU A 183 -35.12 9.47 3.26
CA GLU A 183 -34.46 8.36 3.97
C GLU A 183 -35.23 7.84 5.21
N MET A 184 -36.54 8.08 5.25
CA MET A 184 -37.40 7.65 6.36
C MET A 184 -37.67 6.15 6.34
N ASP A 185 -37.40 5.46 5.23
CA ASP A 185 -37.52 4.01 5.15
C ASP A 185 -36.49 3.27 6.01
N GLU A 186 -35.44 3.95 6.47
CA GLU A 186 -34.34 3.37 7.25
C GLU A 186 -34.48 3.54 8.77
N ILE A 187 -35.47 4.30 9.23
CA ILE A 187 -35.73 4.50 10.67
C ILE A 187 -35.88 3.18 11.45
N PRO A 188 -36.52 2.11 10.92
CA PRO A 188 -36.60 0.82 11.62
C PRO A 188 -35.24 0.18 11.96
N GLN A 189 -34.15 0.60 11.32
CA GLN A 189 -32.80 0.10 11.63
C GLN A 189 -32.35 0.47 13.05
N LEU A 190 -32.99 1.44 13.72
CA LEU A 190 -32.74 1.71 15.15
C LEU A 190 -33.01 0.47 16.01
N ILE A 191 -33.90 -0.44 15.58
CA ILE A 191 -34.13 -1.73 16.21
C ILE A 191 -32.88 -2.62 16.08
N ASN A 192 -32.27 -2.69 14.88
CA ASN A 192 -31.01 -3.43 14.67
C ASN A 192 -29.88 -2.87 15.54
N VAL A 193 -29.86 -1.55 15.77
CA VAL A 193 -28.90 -0.91 16.69
C VAL A 193 -29.15 -1.38 18.13
N LEU A 194 -30.39 -1.39 18.61
CA LEU A 194 -30.69 -1.93 19.94
C LEU A 194 -30.33 -3.41 20.08
N LEU A 195 -30.63 -4.23 19.07
CA LEU A 195 -30.27 -5.66 19.03
C LEU A 195 -28.75 -5.89 18.98
N GLY A 196 -27.97 -4.87 18.61
CA GLY A 196 -26.51 -4.93 18.58
C GLY A 196 -25.91 -5.49 17.30
N GLU A 197 -26.74 -5.70 16.29
CA GLU A 197 -26.34 -6.08 14.93
C GLU A 197 -25.74 -4.87 14.18
N MET A 198 -26.26 -3.67 14.47
CA MET A 198 -25.81 -2.40 13.91
C MET A 198 -25.36 -1.42 15.00
N SER A 199 -24.82 -0.30 14.54
CA SER A 199 -24.35 0.85 15.28
C SER A 199 -25.04 2.11 14.74
N LEU A 200 -25.17 3.18 15.54
CA LEU A 200 -25.65 4.46 15.01
C LEU A 200 -24.68 5.00 13.95
N VAL A 201 -23.39 4.90 14.23
CA VAL A 201 -22.29 5.38 13.36
C VAL A 201 -21.38 4.22 12.95
N GLY A 202 -21.13 4.08 11.66
CA GLY A 202 -20.24 3.07 11.10
C GLY A 202 -20.32 2.99 9.57
N PRO A 203 -19.50 2.13 8.95
CA PRO A 203 -19.58 1.86 7.52
C PRO A 203 -20.97 1.34 7.15
N ARG A 204 -21.52 1.80 6.04
CA ARG A 204 -22.86 1.39 5.61
C ARG A 204 -22.86 -0.08 5.14
N PRO A 205 -23.84 -0.90 5.56
CA PRO A 205 -23.86 -2.32 5.22
C PRO A 205 -24.21 -2.57 3.75
N GLU A 206 -23.37 -3.32 3.05
CA GLU A 206 -23.60 -3.71 1.64
C GLU A 206 -24.25 -5.08 1.50
N GLN A 207 -24.85 -5.30 0.33
CA GLN A 207 -25.49 -6.57 -0.04
C GLN A 207 -24.42 -7.66 -0.23
N ILE A 208 -24.71 -8.87 0.26
CA ILE A 208 -23.75 -9.98 0.30
C ILE A 208 -23.21 -10.30 -1.11
N HIS A 209 -24.08 -10.30 -2.11
CA HIS A 209 -23.71 -10.53 -3.51
C HIS A 209 -22.61 -9.57 -3.97
N TYR A 210 -22.81 -8.25 -3.79
CA TYR A 210 -21.83 -7.25 -4.23
C TYR A 210 -20.55 -7.25 -3.39
N VAL A 211 -20.62 -7.67 -2.12
CA VAL A 211 -19.41 -7.79 -1.28
C VAL A 211 -18.40 -8.76 -1.87
N GLN A 212 -18.87 -9.82 -2.55
CA GLN A 212 -17.99 -10.78 -3.21
C GLN A 212 -17.25 -10.13 -4.40
N ASP A 213 -17.97 -9.36 -5.23
CA ASP A 213 -17.41 -8.62 -6.36
C ASP A 213 -16.43 -7.52 -5.92
N PHE A 214 -16.78 -6.80 -4.85
CA PHE A 214 -15.95 -5.71 -4.34
C PHE A 214 -14.70 -6.23 -3.64
N ARG A 215 -14.76 -7.39 -2.98
CA ARG A 215 -13.60 -8.02 -2.34
C ARG A 215 -12.49 -8.35 -3.34
N SER A 216 -12.84 -8.77 -4.56
CA SER A 216 -11.85 -9.08 -5.60
C SER A 216 -11.31 -7.82 -6.29
N THR A 217 -12.11 -6.75 -6.36
CA THR A 217 -11.79 -5.56 -7.16
C THR A 217 -11.12 -4.44 -6.37
N ILE A 218 -11.46 -4.28 -5.08
CA ILE A 218 -11.05 -3.13 -4.27
C ILE A 218 -10.07 -3.58 -3.17
N PRO A 219 -8.81 -3.09 -3.18
CA PRO A 219 -7.85 -3.39 -2.13
C PRO A 219 -8.39 -3.01 -0.75
N ARG A 220 -8.13 -3.87 0.25
CA ARG A 220 -8.55 -3.66 1.65
C ARG A 220 -10.06 -3.52 1.87
N TYR A 221 -10.91 -3.82 0.89
CA TYR A 221 -12.37 -3.70 1.03
C TYR A 221 -12.92 -4.42 2.26
N MET A 222 -12.41 -5.62 2.55
CA MET A 222 -12.86 -6.42 3.69
C MET A 222 -12.57 -5.77 5.04
N ASP A 223 -11.60 -4.88 5.15
CA ASP A 223 -11.25 -4.19 6.40
C ASP A 223 -12.41 -3.31 6.90
N ARG A 224 -13.34 -2.90 6.02
CA ARG A 224 -14.53 -2.14 6.42
C ARG A 224 -15.47 -2.90 7.36
N HIS A 225 -15.44 -4.23 7.32
CA HIS A 225 -16.27 -5.09 8.15
C HIS A 225 -15.69 -5.30 9.55
N ARG A 226 -14.53 -4.70 9.88
CA ARG A 226 -13.96 -4.74 11.24
C ARG A 226 -14.69 -3.85 12.23
N ALA A 227 -15.54 -2.93 11.74
CA ALA A 227 -16.46 -2.15 12.55
C ALA A 227 -17.90 -2.58 12.30
N LYS A 228 -18.78 -2.40 13.31
CA LYS A 228 -20.21 -2.65 13.13
C LYS A 228 -20.78 -1.75 12.05
N ALA A 229 -21.69 -2.32 11.26
CA ALA A 229 -22.41 -1.57 10.25
C ALA A 229 -23.16 -0.39 10.87
N GLY A 230 -23.08 0.78 10.24
CA GLY A 230 -23.71 2.02 10.69
C GLY A 230 -25.02 2.32 9.99
N MET A 231 -25.96 2.96 10.72
CA MET A 231 -27.10 3.65 10.09
C MET A 231 -26.62 4.89 9.31
N THR A 232 -25.68 5.62 9.92
CA THR A 232 -24.95 6.72 9.29
C THR A 232 -23.44 6.47 9.35
N GLY A 233 -22.65 7.16 8.53
CA GLY A 233 -21.22 6.95 8.44
C GLY A 233 -20.46 8.14 7.87
N TRP A 234 -19.14 8.14 8.03
CA TRP A 234 -18.26 9.23 7.60
C TRP A 234 -18.36 9.48 6.09
N ALA A 235 -18.38 8.43 5.28
CA ALA A 235 -18.60 8.56 3.83
C ALA A 235 -19.94 9.24 3.50
N GLN A 236 -21.02 8.88 4.22
CA GLN A 236 -22.36 9.42 3.98
C GLN A 236 -22.48 10.90 4.30
N VAL A 237 -21.85 11.39 5.38
CA VAL A 237 -21.90 12.81 5.75
C VAL A 237 -21.01 13.68 4.86
N ASN A 238 -20.07 13.09 4.11
CA ASN A 238 -19.23 13.78 3.13
C ASN A 238 -19.70 13.54 1.67
N GLY A 239 -20.97 13.21 1.47
CA GLY A 239 -21.58 13.19 0.13
C GLY A 239 -21.37 11.90 -0.70
N LEU A 240 -20.68 10.90 -0.17
CA LEU A 240 -20.45 9.62 -0.86
C LEU A 240 -21.64 8.66 -0.66
N ARG A 241 -22.82 9.02 -1.19
CA ARG A 241 -24.08 8.27 -1.10
C ARG A 241 -24.57 7.77 -2.46
N GLY A 242 -25.33 6.68 -2.47
CA GLY A 242 -25.99 6.16 -3.68
C GLY A 242 -25.01 5.56 -4.69
N ASP A 243 -25.07 6.04 -5.94
CA ASP A 243 -24.30 5.54 -7.10
C ASP A 243 -22.86 6.07 -7.17
N THR A 244 -22.37 6.73 -6.11
CA THR A 244 -20.97 7.19 -6.03
C THR A 244 -19.99 6.01 -6.05
N SER A 245 -18.77 6.25 -6.54
CA SER A 245 -17.69 5.26 -6.58
C SER A 245 -17.52 4.52 -5.25
N ILE A 246 -17.68 3.20 -5.29
CA ILE A 246 -17.50 2.31 -4.12
C ILE A 246 -16.06 2.33 -3.61
N ASN A 247 -15.09 2.63 -4.47
CA ASN A 247 -13.67 2.75 -4.10
C ASN A 247 -13.46 3.96 -3.17
N GLU A 248 -13.97 5.14 -3.55
CA GLU A 248 -13.89 6.34 -2.71
C GLU A 248 -14.64 6.16 -1.38
N ARG A 249 -15.82 5.54 -1.41
CA ARG A 249 -16.56 5.20 -0.19
C ARG A 249 -15.73 4.31 0.74
N THR A 250 -15.07 3.30 0.18
CA THR A 250 -14.20 2.38 0.93
C THR A 250 -13.05 3.14 1.59
N LYS A 251 -12.40 4.10 0.91
CA LYS A 251 -11.33 4.92 1.51
C LYS A 251 -11.82 5.70 2.73
N PHE A 252 -12.99 6.33 2.66
CA PHE A 252 -13.57 7.09 3.77
C PHE A 252 -13.97 6.18 4.95
N ASP A 253 -14.50 4.99 4.66
CA ASP A 253 -14.83 4.01 5.68
C ASP A 253 -13.57 3.48 6.38
N LEU A 254 -12.50 3.20 5.63
CA LEU A 254 -11.21 2.79 6.21
C LEU A 254 -10.61 3.90 7.07
N TRP A 255 -10.62 5.15 6.60
CA TRP A 255 -10.14 6.28 7.39
C TRP A 255 -10.93 6.44 8.69
N TYR A 256 -12.25 6.29 8.64
CA TYR A 256 -13.10 6.32 9.84
C TYR A 256 -12.72 5.23 10.84
N ILE A 257 -12.48 4.00 10.38
CA ILE A 257 -12.07 2.88 11.24
C ILE A 257 -10.68 3.14 11.84
N GLU A 258 -9.75 3.64 11.03
CA GLU A 258 -8.38 3.94 11.44
C GLU A 258 -8.29 5.12 12.44
N ASN A 259 -9.19 6.09 12.32
CA ASN A 259 -9.20 7.32 13.13
C ASN A 259 -10.39 7.36 14.11
N TRP A 260 -10.96 6.19 14.43
CA TRP A 260 -12.18 6.12 15.19
C TRP A 260 -12.03 6.75 16.59
N SER A 261 -13.01 7.57 16.96
CA SER A 261 -13.16 8.12 18.31
C SER A 261 -14.62 8.43 18.60
N LEU A 262 -15.00 8.43 19.88
CA LEU A 262 -16.36 8.82 20.30
C LEU A 262 -16.73 10.24 19.86
N LEU A 263 -15.78 11.16 19.84
CA LEU A 263 -15.99 12.54 19.37
C LEU A 263 -16.29 12.58 17.87
N LEU A 264 -15.64 11.72 17.07
CA LEU A 264 -15.93 11.59 15.65
C LEU A 264 -17.35 11.08 15.43
N ASP A 265 -17.82 10.11 16.24
CA ASP A 265 -19.19 9.60 16.14
C ASP A 265 -20.22 10.67 16.47
N ILE A 266 -20.01 11.44 17.55
CA ILE A 266 -20.87 12.57 17.91
C ILE A 266 -20.92 13.59 16.76
N LYS A 267 -19.76 13.92 16.17
CA LYS A 267 -19.67 14.82 15.02
C LYS A 267 -20.47 14.30 13.83
N ILE A 268 -20.41 13.00 13.54
CA ILE A 268 -21.16 12.37 12.44
C ILE A 268 -22.65 12.45 12.73
N ILE A 269 -23.10 12.09 13.94
CA ILE A 269 -24.52 12.18 14.33
C ILE A 269 -25.06 13.60 14.15
N ILE A 270 -24.35 14.61 14.66
CA ILE A 270 -24.76 16.02 14.53
C ILE A 270 -24.85 16.42 13.06
N ARG A 271 -23.85 16.07 12.24
CA ARG A 271 -23.87 16.35 10.80
C ARG A 271 -25.04 15.68 10.10
N THR A 272 -25.35 14.44 10.44
CA THR A 272 -26.48 13.69 9.86
C THR A 272 -27.81 14.34 10.20
N VAL A 273 -28.03 14.70 11.48
CA VAL A 273 -29.24 15.40 11.92
C VAL A 273 -29.37 16.75 11.20
N TRP A 274 -28.28 17.52 11.12
CA TRP A 274 -28.31 18.81 10.43
C TRP A 274 -28.60 18.70 8.93
N GLN A 275 -28.02 17.71 8.25
CA GLN A 275 -28.30 17.44 6.82
C GLN A 275 -29.78 17.10 6.57
N ILE A 276 -30.42 16.36 7.48
CA ILE A 276 -31.86 16.04 7.39
C ILE A 276 -32.71 17.31 7.57
N PHE A 277 -32.44 18.12 8.59
CA PHE A 277 -33.22 19.34 8.88
C PHE A 277 -32.97 20.49 7.90
N ALA A 278 -31.77 20.62 7.35
CA ALA A 278 -31.42 21.70 6.41
C ALA A 278 -31.99 21.49 5.00
N GLY A 279 -32.71 20.40 4.74
CA GLY A 279 -33.31 20.10 3.43
C GLY A 279 -32.30 19.91 2.30
N ARG A 280 -31.01 19.79 2.61
CA ARG A 280 -29.91 19.62 1.63
C ARG A 280 -29.75 18.16 1.21
N SER A 281 -30.84 17.46 0.92
CA SER A 281 -30.81 16.06 0.48
C SER A 281 -30.36 15.87 -0.97
N HIS A 282 -29.96 16.93 -1.67
CA HIS A 282 -29.46 16.87 -3.04
C HIS A 282 -28.45 17.98 -3.34
N LEU A 283 -27.36 18.04 -2.58
CA LEU A 283 -26.15 18.64 -3.15
C LEU A 283 -25.54 17.58 -4.08
N ARG A 284 -25.73 17.81 -5.39
CA ARG A 284 -24.78 17.40 -6.42
C ARG A 284 -23.37 17.58 -5.86
N GLY A 285 -22.53 16.57 -6.03
CA GLY A 285 -21.19 16.49 -5.47
C GLY A 285 -20.22 17.51 -6.03
N GLU A 286 -20.44 18.79 -5.77
CA GLU A 286 -19.50 19.86 -6.12
C GLU A 286 -19.01 20.67 -4.91
N GLU A 287 -19.65 20.63 -3.74
CA GLU A 287 -19.18 21.46 -2.61
C GLU A 287 -19.37 20.79 -1.24
N ALA A 288 -18.60 19.71 -1.00
CA ALA A 288 -18.29 19.23 0.35
C ALA A 288 -17.09 18.27 0.35
N HIS A 289 -16.00 18.63 -0.33
CA HIS A 289 -14.74 17.90 -0.29
C HIS A 289 -13.96 18.16 1.00
N LEU A 290 -14.55 17.89 2.17
CA LEU A 290 -13.77 17.77 3.41
C LEU A 290 -13.36 16.31 3.62
N GLY A 291 -12.32 15.89 2.89
CA GLY A 291 -11.62 14.63 3.16
C GLY A 291 -10.66 14.14 2.08
N THR A 292 -10.81 14.59 0.84
CA THR A 292 -9.90 14.36 -0.29
C THR A 292 -10.15 15.43 -1.36
N ASP A 293 -9.96 16.69 -1.00
CA ASP A 293 -9.75 17.72 -2.01
C ASP A 293 -8.38 17.45 -2.65
N ILE A 294 -8.33 16.63 -3.71
CA ILE A 294 -7.37 16.94 -4.76
C ILE A 294 -7.95 18.19 -5.41
N MET A 295 -7.65 19.35 -4.81
CA MET A 295 -7.95 20.64 -5.43
C MET A 295 -7.47 20.54 -6.87
N ASP A 296 -8.34 20.89 -7.81
CA ASP A 296 -7.88 21.00 -9.19
C ASP A 296 -6.74 22.04 -9.24
N ARG A 297 -5.86 21.89 -10.23
CA ARG A 297 -4.66 22.73 -10.31
C ARG A 297 -4.99 24.24 -10.22
N PRO A 298 -6.04 24.77 -10.87
CA PRO A 298 -6.45 26.16 -10.73
C PRO A 298 -6.84 26.54 -9.29
N THR A 299 -7.71 25.78 -8.63
CA THR A 299 -8.15 26.08 -7.26
C THR A 299 -6.99 26.00 -6.28
N PHE A 300 -6.14 24.97 -6.41
CA PHE A 300 -4.94 24.86 -5.59
C PHE A 300 -4.03 26.08 -5.77
N THR A 301 -3.80 26.50 -7.01
CA THR A 301 -2.94 27.65 -7.32
C THR A 301 -3.53 28.93 -6.74
N ALA A 302 -4.85 29.13 -6.82
CA ALA A 302 -5.53 30.30 -6.25
C ALA A 302 -5.40 30.34 -4.72
N VAL A 303 -5.69 29.22 -4.03
CA VAL A 303 -5.56 29.13 -2.57
C VAL A 303 -4.11 29.30 -2.12
N LEU A 304 -3.16 28.76 -2.89
CA LEU A 304 -1.74 28.95 -2.62
C LEU A 304 -1.35 30.43 -2.78
N GLN A 305 -1.81 31.09 -3.84
CA GLN A 305 -1.55 32.50 -4.10
C GLN A 305 -2.08 33.41 -2.99
N GLU A 306 -3.26 33.13 -2.44
CA GLU A 306 -3.83 33.88 -1.31
C GLU A 306 -2.98 33.80 -0.04
N ARG A 307 -2.19 32.73 0.12
CA ARG A 307 -1.38 32.46 1.32
C ARG A 307 0.08 32.88 1.17
N LEU A 308 0.56 33.11 -0.04
CA LEU A 308 1.94 33.52 -0.30
C LEU A 308 2.10 35.03 -0.16
N SER A 309 3.27 35.45 0.31
CA SER A 309 3.65 36.87 0.37
C SER A 309 4.14 37.43 -0.97
N PHE A 310 4.12 36.63 -2.03
CA PHE A 310 4.61 36.98 -3.36
C PHE A 310 3.71 36.37 -4.45
N ASP A 311 3.77 36.95 -5.65
CA ASP A 311 3.02 36.47 -6.81
C ASP A 311 3.71 35.29 -7.49
N LEU A 312 2.96 34.20 -7.67
CA LEU A 312 3.39 33.04 -8.45
C LEU A 312 3.56 33.45 -9.91
N GLN A 313 4.79 33.36 -10.38
CA GLN A 313 5.11 33.60 -11.78
C GLN A 313 4.70 32.41 -12.64
N PRO A 314 4.45 32.61 -13.95
CA PRO A 314 4.27 31.51 -14.89
C PRO A 314 5.42 30.51 -14.82
N ALA A 315 5.09 29.22 -14.97
CA ALA A 315 6.10 28.17 -15.02
C ALA A 315 7.06 28.44 -16.18
N ARG A 316 8.36 28.44 -15.88
CA ARG A 316 9.39 28.62 -16.91
C ARG A 316 9.49 27.34 -17.74
N PRO A 317 9.68 27.45 -19.07
CA PRO A 317 9.93 26.28 -19.89
C PRO A 317 11.21 25.60 -19.42
N LEU A 318 11.15 24.28 -19.27
CA LEU A 318 12.30 23.43 -18.99
C LEU A 318 12.72 22.71 -20.29
N PRO A 319 14.01 22.38 -20.46
CA PRO A 319 14.44 21.50 -21.54
C PRO A 319 13.78 20.11 -21.42
N PRO A 320 13.80 19.29 -22.48
CA PRO A 320 13.42 17.89 -22.39
C PRO A 320 14.15 17.18 -21.25
N PHE A 321 13.44 16.27 -20.57
CA PHE A 321 14.03 15.47 -19.51
C PHE A 321 14.97 14.42 -20.11
N GLU A 322 16.17 14.33 -19.57
CA GLU A 322 17.17 13.32 -19.91
C GLU A 322 17.49 12.51 -18.65
N ILE A 323 17.80 11.22 -18.82
CA ILE A 323 18.29 10.38 -17.72
C ILE A 323 19.80 10.25 -17.86
N GLU A 324 20.52 10.87 -16.94
CA GLU A 324 21.91 10.58 -16.68
C GLU A 324 22.00 9.66 -15.46
N ASP A 325 22.62 8.49 -15.63
CA ASP A 325 22.85 7.57 -14.51
C ASP A 325 24.18 7.83 -13.78
N HIS A 326 25.01 8.71 -14.33
CA HIS A 326 26.31 9.11 -13.81
C HIS A 326 27.27 7.94 -13.54
N LEU A 327 27.09 6.82 -14.24
CA LEU A 327 27.94 5.64 -14.09
C LEU A 327 29.25 5.79 -14.88
N GLY A 328 30.35 5.25 -14.34
CA GLY A 328 31.68 5.34 -14.95
C GLY A 328 32.44 6.60 -14.55
N TRP A 329 33.52 6.92 -15.29
CA TRP A 329 34.39 8.06 -15.00
C TRP A 329 33.90 9.34 -15.66
N HIS A 330 33.85 10.41 -14.88
CA HIS A 330 33.41 11.73 -15.34
C HIS A 330 34.24 12.85 -14.70
N GLU A 331 34.39 13.96 -15.41
CA GLU A 331 35.01 15.18 -14.89
C GLU A 331 33.99 15.99 -14.06
N GLN A 332 34.43 16.56 -12.94
CA GLN A 332 33.59 17.45 -12.11
C GLN A 332 33.60 18.91 -12.59
N GLY A 333 34.55 19.28 -13.44
CA GLY A 333 34.73 20.65 -13.94
C GLY A 333 35.65 21.54 -13.11
N ASP A 334 36.16 21.07 -11.98
CA ASP A 334 37.14 21.75 -11.11
C ASP A 334 38.55 21.12 -11.17
N GLY A 335 38.78 20.26 -12.16
CA GLY A 335 40.00 19.47 -12.33
C GLY A 335 39.99 18.12 -11.60
N ARG A 336 38.94 17.81 -10.83
CA ARG A 336 38.73 16.51 -10.18
C ARG A 336 37.76 15.65 -10.97
N TRP A 337 37.68 14.38 -10.57
CA TRP A 337 36.88 13.35 -11.20
C TRP A 337 35.90 12.72 -10.21
N TYR A 338 34.82 12.16 -10.74
CA TYR A 338 34.00 11.21 -10.00
C TYR A 338 33.88 9.89 -10.76
N LEU A 339 33.67 8.81 -10.01
CA LEU A 339 33.42 7.46 -10.51
C LEU A 339 32.06 6.99 -10.02
N GLY A 340 31.12 6.78 -10.93
CA GLY A 340 29.87 6.09 -10.63
C GLY A 340 30.05 4.58 -10.68
N VAL A 341 29.86 3.92 -9.53
CA VAL A 341 29.96 2.47 -9.38
C VAL A 341 28.56 1.88 -9.42
N PRO A 342 28.24 1.02 -10.40
CA PRO A 342 26.94 0.35 -10.47
C PRO A 342 26.79 -0.61 -9.30
N VAL A 343 25.63 -0.57 -8.63
CA VAL A 343 25.29 -1.52 -7.57
C VAL A 343 23.91 -2.10 -7.84
N GLU A 344 23.89 -3.39 -8.18
CA GLU A 344 22.66 -4.13 -8.43
C GLU A 344 21.75 -4.08 -7.19
N ASN A 345 20.56 -3.49 -7.37
CA ASN A 345 19.58 -3.20 -6.32
C ASN A 345 20.11 -2.40 -5.11
N GLY A 346 21.25 -1.73 -5.24
CA GLY A 346 21.89 -1.02 -4.12
C GLY A 346 22.42 -1.92 -3.00
N ARG A 347 22.53 -3.24 -3.23
CA ARG A 347 23.03 -4.19 -2.23
C ARG A 347 24.57 -4.21 -2.19
N VAL A 348 25.15 -3.47 -1.24
CA VAL A 348 26.60 -3.47 -1.00
C VAL A 348 27.00 -4.61 -0.05
N GLN A 349 27.60 -5.67 -0.61
CA GLN A 349 28.03 -6.86 0.14
C GLN A 349 29.28 -7.51 -0.46
N GLY A 350 29.85 -8.50 0.23
CA GLY A 350 31.00 -9.29 -0.25
C GLY A 350 32.18 -8.42 -0.69
N ASN A 351 32.77 -8.76 -1.85
CA ASN A 351 33.91 -8.04 -2.42
C ASN A 351 33.60 -6.56 -2.72
N LEU A 352 32.37 -6.24 -3.14
CA LEU A 352 31.97 -4.86 -3.40
C LEU A 352 32.10 -4.02 -2.12
N ARG A 353 31.63 -4.53 -0.97
CA ARG A 353 31.75 -3.85 0.32
C ARG A 353 33.22 -3.62 0.72
N VAL A 354 34.07 -4.64 0.57
CA VAL A 354 35.48 -4.56 0.98
C VAL A 354 36.27 -3.65 0.04
N GLY A 355 36.10 -3.77 -1.27
CA GLY A 355 36.77 -2.94 -2.27
C GLY A 355 36.39 -1.47 -2.17
N LEU A 356 35.09 -1.16 -2.03
CA LEU A 356 34.64 0.21 -1.80
C LEU A 356 35.23 0.79 -0.50
N ARG A 357 35.25 0.00 0.59
CA ARG A 357 35.85 0.43 1.85
C ARG A 357 37.34 0.71 1.71
N GLU A 358 38.09 -0.12 0.98
CA GLU A 358 39.52 0.10 0.74
C GLU A 358 39.74 1.41 -0.02
N ILE A 359 39.02 1.64 -1.11
CA ILE A 359 39.10 2.88 -1.91
C ILE A 359 38.77 4.10 -1.02
N ILE A 360 37.64 4.08 -0.32
CA ILE A 360 37.19 5.22 0.50
C ILE A 360 38.18 5.50 1.64
N ALA A 361 38.68 4.46 2.32
CA ALA A 361 39.60 4.63 3.44
C ALA A 361 40.99 5.11 3.00
N GLN A 362 41.47 4.64 1.84
CA GLN A 362 42.80 4.99 1.33
C GLN A 362 42.84 6.44 0.84
N PHE A 363 41.80 6.88 0.12
CA PHE A 363 41.79 8.19 -0.54
C PHE A 363 40.95 9.25 0.20
N GLY A 364 40.22 8.87 1.25
CA GLY A 364 39.37 9.78 2.02
C GLY A 364 38.21 10.36 1.20
N LEU A 365 37.70 9.61 0.22
CA LEU A 365 36.73 10.11 -0.76
C LEU A 365 35.33 10.28 -0.15
N PRO A 366 34.64 11.39 -0.43
CA PRO A 366 33.21 11.49 -0.17
C PRO A 366 32.42 10.55 -1.10
N VAL A 367 31.26 10.10 -0.63
CA VAL A 367 30.35 9.22 -1.37
C VAL A 367 28.99 9.88 -1.54
N ARG A 368 28.41 9.78 -2.74
CA ARG A 368 27.02 10.18 -3.00
C ARG A 368 26.21 8.98 -3.47
N LEU A 369 25.01 8.79 -2.93
CA LEU A 369 24.10 7.74 -3.40
C LEU A 369 23.21 8.29 -4.52
N THR A 370 22.94 7.49 -5.55
CA THR A 370 22.07 7.87 -6.67
C THR A 370 20.64 7.39 -6.45
N ALA A 371 19.68 8.03 -7.12
CA ALA A 371 18.28 7.58 -7.11
C ALA A 371 18.05 6.25 -7.85
N GLN A 372 19.06 5.78 -8.60
CA GLN A 372 19.13 4.49 -9.30
C GLN A 372 19.83 3.40 -8.45
N GLN A 373 19.92 3.59 -7.13
CA GLN A 373 20.51 2.64 -6.20
C GLN A 373 22.01 2.36 -6.44
N SER A 374 22.72 3.25 -7.13
CA SER A 374 24.17 3.18 -7.32
C SER A 374 24.89 4.19 -6.42
N LEU A 375 26.22 4.23 -6.47
CA LEU A 375 27.03 5.18 -5.69
C LEU A 375 28.04 5.93 -6.57
N LEU A 376 28.38 7.14 -6.16
CA LEU A 376 29.42 7.96 -6.77
C LEU A 376 30.55 8.16 -5.76
N LEU A 377 31.77 7.81 -6.15
CA LEU A 377 33.00 8.21 -5.47
C LEU A 377 33.43 9.55 -6.06
N VAL A 378 33.44 10.61 -5.28
CA VAL A 378 33.65 11.98 -5.80
C VAL A 378 34.99 12.55 -5.34
N ASP A 379 35.41 13.66 -5.97
CA ASP A 379 36.63 14.41 -5.63
C ASP A 379 37.93 13.63 -5.84
N ILE A 380 37.92 12.70 -6.80
CA ILE A 380 39.06 11.85 -7.16
C ILE A 380 40.09 12.68 -7.91
N GLN A 381 41.35 12.64 -7.48
CA GLN A 381 42.44 13.26 -8.21
C GLN A 381 42.76 12.47 -9.49
N PRO A 382 43.11 13.11 -10.62
CA PRO A 382 43.47 12.40 -11.84
C PRO A 382 44.59 11.36 -11.65
N ALA A 383 45.53 11.63 -10.73
CA ALA A 383 46.64 10.73 -10.40
C ALA A 383 46.20 9.42 -9.72
N ASP A 384 45.05 9.42 -9.03
CA ASP A 384 44.57 8.29 -8.24
C ASP A 384 43.76 7.30 -9.08
N LYS A 385 43.32 7.68 -10.30
CA LYS A 385 42.43 6.86 -11.16
C LYS A 385 43.00 5.47 -11.42
N ALA A 386 44.29 5.36 -11.72
CA ALA A 386 44.95 4.09 -12.00
C ALA A 386 44.98 3.16 -10.77
N THR A 387 45.20 3.71 -9.58
CA THR A 387 45.19 2.93 -8.34
C THR A 387 43.78 2.49 -7.97
N ILE A 388 42.78 3.36 -8.16
CA ILE A 388 41.37 3.00 -7.97
C ILE A 388 40.98 1.86 -8.90
N GLU A 389 41.32 1.93 -10.19
CA GLU A 389 41.10 0.85 -11.15
C GLU A 389 41.75 -0.47 -10.72
N ALA A 390 42.99 -0.42 -10.22
CA ALA A 390 43.66 -1.61 -9.71
C ALA A 390 42.95 -2.22 -8.50
N ILE A 391 42.33 -1.41 -7.63
CA ILE A 391 41.52 -1.92 -6.51
C ILE A 391 40.19 -2.50 -7.01
N LEU A 392 39.55 -1.90 -8.02
CA LEU A 392 38.37 -2.46 -8.68
C LEU A 392 38.70 -3.85 -9.25
N ASP A 393 39.84 -4.01 -9.93
CA ASP A 393 40.30 -5.30 -10.46
C ASP A 393 40.63 -6.30 -9.35
N LYS A 394 41.37 -5.88 -8.32
CA LYS A 394 41.74 -6.71 -7.16
C LYS A 394 40.54 -7.38 -6.51
N TYR A 395 39.42 -6.66 -6.42
CA TYR A 395 38.19 -7.17 -5.80
C TYR A 395 37.15 -7.64 -6.82
N HIS A 396 37.46 -7.62 -8.12
CA HIS A 396 36.55 -7.99 -9.21
C HIS A 396 35.23 -7.22 -9.18
N LEU A 397 35.30 -5.90 -9.00
CA LEU A 397 34.12 -5.02 -9.03
C LEU A 397 33.69 -4.79 -10.47
N ARG A 398 32.41 -5.09 -10.77
CA ARG A 398 31.84 -4.88 -12.10
C ARG A 398 31.86 -3.39 -12.48
N ARG A 399 32.23 -3.13 -13.73
CA ARG A 399 32.20 -1.82 -14.39
C ARG A 399 30.92 -1.64 -15.17
N VAL A 400 30.65 -0.42 -15.61
CA VAL A 400 29.45 -0.11 -16.43
C VAL A 400 29.38 -0.96 -17.70
N SER A 401 30.53 -1.23 -18.31
CA SER A 401 30.66 -2.09 -19.50
C SER A 401 30.23 -3.54 -19.26
N ASP A 402 30.15 -3.97 -18.00
CA ASP A 402 29.82 -5.36 -17.64
C ASP A 402 28.30 -5.54 -17.42
N PHE A 403 27.51 -4.47 -17.56
CA PHE A 403 26.05 -4.50 -17.42
C PHE A 403 25.40 -4.32 -18.79
N SER A 404 24.40 -5.16 -19.09
CA SER A 404 23.49 -4.96 -20.22
C SER A 404 22.67 -3.68 -20.06
N GLY A 405 22.10 -3.17 -21.15
CA GLY A 405 21.22 -2.00 -21.12
C GLY A 405 20.07 -2.20 -20.13
N VAL A 406 19.38 -3.34 -20.19
CA VAL A 406 18.28 -3.63 -19.26
C VAL A 406 18.73 -3.69 -17.81
N ARG A 407 19.87 -4.33 -17.48
CA ARG A 407 20.33 -4.44 -16.09
C ARG A 407 20.76 -3.09 -15.54
N ARG A 408 21.36 -2.24 -16.37
CA ARG A 408 21.75 -0.87 -16.05
C ARG A 408 20.56 0.03 -15.70
N TYR A 409 19.41 -0.14 -16.37
CA TYR A 409 18.19 0.62 -16.13
C TYR A 409 17.14 -0.10 -15.26
N SER A 410 17.51 -1.23 -14.67
CA SER A 410 16.62 -2.02 -13.82
C SER A 410 16.80 -1.74 -12.33
N MET A 411 15.70 -1.81 -11.59
CA MET A 411 15.73 -1.61 -10.14
C MET A 411 14.63 -2.38 -9.43
N ALA A 412 14.93 -2.93 -8.25
CA ALA A 412 13.94 -3.54 -7.37
C ALA A 412 13.91 -2.92 -5.97
N CYS A 413 12.77 -3.03 -5.30
CA CYS A 413 12.68 -2.70 -3.88
C CYS A 413 13.14 -3.88 -3.01
N PRO A 414 13.49 -3.67 -1.73
CA PRO A 414 13.95 -4.75 -0.86
C PRO A 414 12.99 -5.95 -0.78
N ALA A 415 11.69 -5.69 -0.70
CA ALA A 415 10.66 -6.72 -0.56
C ALA A 415 11.00 -7.76 0.52
N LEU A 416 10.78 -9.05 0.27
CA LEU A 416 11.15 -10.11 1.20
C LEU A 416 12.69 -10.25 1.28
N PRO A 417 13.24 -10.59 2.46
CA PRO A 417 12.56 -11.05 3.67
C PRO A 417 12.27 -9.93 4.68
N THR A 418 12.72 -8.70 4.43
CA THR A 418 12.80 -7.63 5.42
C THR A 418 11.58 -6.71 5.42
N CYS A 419 10.96 -6.47 4.27
CA CYS A 419 9.78 -5.61 4.20
C CYS A 419 8.54 -6.32 4.71
N GLY A 420 7.99 -5.86 5.85
CA GLY A 420 6.76 -6.40 6.45
C GLY A 420 5.47 -6.17 5.64
N LEU A 421 5.54 -5.43 4.52
CA LEU A 421 4.44 -5.21 3.59
C LEU A 421 4.61 -6.01 2.29
N ALA A 422 5.73 -6.70 2.11
CA ALA A 422 6.00 -7.46 0.90
C ALA A 422 5.03 -8.64 0.78
N ILE A 423 4.50 -8.81 -0.42
CA ILE A 423 3.58 -9.90 -0.76
C ILE A 423 4.34 -11.00 -1.52
N THR A 424 5.36 -10.61 -2.29
CA THR A 424 6.25 -11.49 -3.04
C THR A 424 7.66 -10.88 -3.13
N GLU A 425 8.58 -11.56 -3.80
CA GLU A 425 9.96 -11.13 -3.99
C GLU A 425 10.06 -9.86 -4.84
N ALA A 426 11.20 -9.18 -4.75
CA ALA A 426 11.61 -8.19 -5.75
C ALA A 426 13.13 -8.18 -5.88
N GLU A 427 13.86 -7.63 -4.91
CA GLU A 427 15.32 -7.53 -4.93
C GLU A 427 16.02 -8.87 -5.20
N ARG A 428 15.56 -9.95 -4.57
CA ARG A 428 16.19 -11.27 -4.69
C ARG A 428 15.84 -12.01 -5.98
N TYR A 429 14.72 -11.68 -6.61
CA TYR A 429 14.24 -12.33 -7.83
C TYR A 429 14.64 -11.57 -9.10
N LEU A 430 14.80 -10.25 -9.01
CA LEU A 430 15.14 -9.42 -10.17
C LEU A 430 16.43 -9.90 -10.88
N PRO A 431 17.54 -10.26 -10.19
CA PRO A 431 18.74 -10.76 -10.88
C PRO A 431 18.47 -12.00 -11.74
N ASP A 432 17.76 -12.99 -11.21
CA ASP A 432 17.40 -14.22 -11.94
C ASP A 432 16.52 -13.89 -13.16
N LEU A 433 15.54 -12.99 -12.99
CA LEU A 433 14.69 -12.55 -14.10
C LEU A 433 15.51 -11.85 -15.21
N LEU A 434 16.51 -11.06 -14.83
CA LEU A 434 17.38 -10.37 -15.79
C LEU A 434 18.33 -11.34 -16.49
N ASP A 435 18.83 -12.36 -15.79
CA ASP A 435 19.63 -13.45 -16.39
C ASP A 435 18.82 -14.20 -17.48
N GLU A 436 17.51 -14.34 -17.31
CA GLU A 436 16.61 -14.93 -18.33
C GLU A 436 16.22 -13.95 -19.45
N LEU A 437 16.15 -12.65 -19.16
CA LEU A 437 15.74 -11.61 -20.11
C LEU A 437 16.88 -11.19 -21.05
N GLU A 438 18.12 -11.15 -20.57
CA GLU A 438 19.29 -10.73 -21.36
C GLU A 438 19.49 -11.57 -22.65
N PRO A 439 19.42 -12.91 -22.63
CA PRO A 439 19.49 -13.72 -23.84
C PRO A 439 18.35 -13.45 -24.83
N LEU A 440 17.14 -13.18 -24.33
CA LEU A 440 15.99 -12.81 -25.16
C LEU A 440 16.22 -11.47 -25.85
N LEU A 441 16.76 -10.47 -25.15
CA LEU A 441 17.08 -9.17 -25.75
C LEU A 441 18.19 -9.31 -26.80
N ALA A 442 19.21 -10.12 -26.54
CA ALA A 442 20.27 -10.41 -27.50
C ALA A 442 19.75 -11.12 -28.77
N GLU A 443 18.79 -12.05 -28.62
CA GLU A 443 18.12 -12.73 -29.75
C GLU A 443 17.36 -11.73 -30.64
N LEU A 444 16.81 -10.67 -30.05
CA LEU A 444 16.02 -9.63 -30.73
C LEU A 444 16.85 -8.41 -31.17
N ASP A 445 18.16 -8.40 -30.94
CA ASP A 445 19.04 -7.24 -31.16
C ASP A 445 18.60 -5.97 -30.38
N LEU A 446 18.20 -6.18 -29.12
CA LEU A 446 17.72 -5.14 -28.19
C LEU A 446 18.60 -5.03 -26.93
N GLN A 447 19.77 -5.67 -26.89
CA GLN A 447 20.64 -5.74 -25.70
C GLN A 447 21.20 -4.38 -25.24
N ASP A 448 21.41 -3.47 -26.20
CA ASP A 448 21.98 -2.13 -25.96
C ASP A 448 20.89 -1.06 -25.80
N GLU A 449 19.62 -1.43 -26.00
CA GLU A 449 18.49 -0.51 -25.84
C GLU A 449 18.31 -0.14 -24.35
N PRO A 450 17.99 1.13 -24.03
CA PRO A 450 17.82 1.60 -22.66
C PRO A 450 16.45 1.19 -22.07
N LEU A 451 16.16 -0.10 -22.06
CA LEU A 451 14.89 -0.67 -21.61
C LEU A 451 14.80 -0.63 -20.08
N SER A 452 13.90 0.19 -19.56
CA SER A 452 13.70 0.33 -18.12
C SER A 452 12.72 -0.71 -17.53
N LEU A 453 13.21 -1.58 -16.65
CA LEU A 453 12.41 -2.59 -15.95
C LEU A 453 12.48 -2.38 -14.43
N ARG A 454 11.32 -2.19 -13.77
CA ARG A 454 11.30 -1.93 -12.32
C ARG A 454 10.34 -2.86 -11.59
N MET A 455 10.80 -3.43 -10.47
CA MET A 455 10.11 -4.48 -9.74
C MET A 455 9.83 -4.08 -8.29
N THR A 456 8.61 -4.35 -7.82
CA THR A 456 8.21 -4.14 -6.42
C THR A 456 7.46 -5.34 -5.87
N GLY A 457 7.71 -5.70 -4.61
CA GLY A 457 7.06 -6.84 -3.96
C GLY A 457 5.62 -6.58 -3.49
N CYS A 458 5.13 -5.34 -3.60
CA CYS A 458 3.76 -4.94 -3.27
C CYS A 458 3.36 -3.63 -4.01
N PRO A 459 2.07 -3.24 -3.99
CA PRO A 459 1.57 -2.05 -4.70
C PRO A 459 2.06 -0.68 -4.21
N ASN A 460 2.88 -0.60 -3.16
CA ASN A 460 3.38 0.68 -2.64
C ASN A 460 4.31 1.40 -3.62
N GLY A 461 4.95 0.69 -4.54
CA GLY A 461 5.73 1.32 -5.61
C GLY A 461 7.10 1.88 -5.20
N CYS A 462 7.77 1.31 -4.18
CA CYS A 462 9.04 1.84 -3.66
C CYS A 462 10.17 1.94 -4.70
N ALA A 463 10.18 1.02 -5.68
CA ALA A 463 11.11 1.05 -6.82
C ALA A 463 10.50 1.78 -8.04
N ARG A 464 9.46 2.60 -7.84
CA ARG A 464 8.84 3.41 -8.90
C ARG A 464 8.49 2.62 -10.18
N PRO A 465 7.77 1.48 -10.08
CA PRO A 465 7.43 0.63 -11.23
C PRO A 465 6.44 1.30 -12.19
N PHE A 466 5.69 2.31 -11.71
CA PHE A 466 4.66 3.00 -12.47
C PHE A 466 5.20 4.06 -13.44
N VAL A 467 6.51 4.32 -13.45
CA VAL A 467 7.15 5.23 -14.42
C VAL A 467 8.12 4.48 -15.33
N ALA A 468 8.26 3.17 -15.17
CA ALA A 468 9.13 2.34 -16.00
C ALA A 468 8.39 1.90 -17.27
N GLU A 469 9.14 1.58 -18.32
CA GLU A 469 8.59 0.99 -19.53
C GLU A 469 7.98 -0.40 -19.24
N ILE A 470 8.64 -1.18 -18.38
CA ILE A 470 8.15 -2.45 -17.84
C ILE A 470 8.11 -2.37 -16.31
N GLY A 471 6.91 -2.36 -15.74
CA GLY A 471 6.69 -2.37 -14.29
C GLY A 471 6.13 -3.69 -13.79
N LEU A 472 6.77 -4.30 -12.79
CA LEU A 472 6.30 -5.50 -12.11
C LEU A 472 5.90 -5.18 -10.67
N VAL A 473 4.64 -5.44 -10.33
CA VAL A 473 4.06 -5.06 -9.03
C VAL A 473 3.45 -6.27 -8.34
N GLY A 474 4.02 -6.67 -7.20
CA GLY A 474 3.61 -7.86 -6.45
C GLY A 474 2.12 -7.85 -6.06
N ARG A 475 1.45 -8.97 -6.32
CA ARG A 475 0.00 -9.16 -6.05
C ARG A 475 -0.29 -10.29 -5.08
N SER A 476 0.40 -11.41 -5.25
CA SER A 476 0.40 -12.57 -4.35
C SER A 476 1.75 -13.26 -4.47
N LEU A 477 2.01 -14.27 -3.64
CA LEU A 477 3.24 -15.07 -3.76
C LEU A 477 3.44 -15.54 -5.21
N ASN A 478 4.60 -15.22 -5.78
CA ASN A 478 5.04 -15.53 -7.14
C ASN A 478 4.11 -15.01 -8.26
N LYS A 479 3.35 -13.93 -8.01
CA LYS A 479 2.50 -13.29 -9.01
C LYS A 479 2.61 -11.77 -8.97
N TYR A 480 2.66 -11.17 -10.14
CA TYR A 480 2.85 -9.74 -10.35
C TYR A 480 1.74 -9.17 -11.24
N SER A 481 1.38 -7.91 -11.08
CA SER A 481 0.76 -7.14 -12.16
C SER A 481 1.86 -6.63 -13.08
N LEU A 482 1.62 -6.72 -14.39
CA LEU A 482 2.45 -6.13 -15.41
C LEU A 482 1.91 -4.76 -15.79
N PHE A 483 2.73 -3.73 -15.64
CA PHE A 483 2.48 -2.36 -16.09
C PHE A 483 3.37 -2.06 -17.29
N LEU A 484 2.82 -1.39 -18.31
CA LEU A 484 3.55 -1.03 -19.53
C LEU A 484 3.30 0.43 -19.91
N GLY A 485 4.23 1.00 -20.69
CA GLY A 485 4.04 2.28 -21.36
C GLY A 485 4.48 3.51 -20.58
N GLY A 486 5.25 3.34 -19.49
CA GLY A 486 6.09 4.43 -19.00
C GLY A 486 7.11 4.84 -20.05
N SER A 487 7.68 6.03 -19.96
CA SER A 487 8.74 6.46 -20.87
C SER A 487 10.12 6.18 -20.28
N ALA A 488 11.13 5.97 -21.12
CA ALA A 488 12.50 5.80 -20.65
C ALA A 488 12.96 7.01 -19.81
N THR A 489 12.48 8.22 -20.09
CA THR A 489 12.80 9.45 -19.34
C THR A 489 11.96 9.64 -18.06
N GLY A 490 11.00 8.77 -17.77
CA GLY A 490 10.15 8.81 -16.58
C GLY A 490 9.12 9.94 -16.56
N ASN A 491 8.84 10.58 -17.71
CA ASN A 491 7.86 11.66 -17.84
C ASN A 491 6.42 11.16 -18.13
N ARG A 492 6.22 9.86 -18.31
CA ARG A 492 4.91 9.22 -18.54
C ARG A 492 4.67 8.08 -17.55
N LEU A 493 3.44 7.99 -17.05
CA LEU A 493 3.00 6.90 -16.19
C LEU A 493 2.63 5.66 -17.01
N ALA A 494 3.17 4.51 -16.60
CA ALA A 494 2.78 3.20 -17.09
C ALA A 494 1.36 2.85 -16.64
N ARG A 495 0.67 2.08 -17.48
CA ARG A 495 -0.69 1.58 -17.23
C ARG A 495 -0.66 0.09 -16.99
N ARG A 496 -1.56 -0.41 -16.12
CA ARG A 496 -1.66 -1.85 -15.82
C ARG A 496 -2.15 -2.60 -17.06
N PHE A 497 -1.32 -3.46 -17.62
CA PHE A 497 -1.61 -4.29 -18.80
C PHE A 497 -2.17 -5.66 -18.40
N ILE A 498 -1.50 -6.36 -17.48
CA ILE A 498 -1.98 -7.65 -16.92
C ILE A 498 -2.13 -7.50 -15.42
N ASP A 499 -3.27 -7.94 -14.88
CA ASP A 499 -3.53 -7.82 -13.44
C ASP A 499 -2.81 -8.87 -12.61
N VAL A 500 -2.82 -10.13 -13.04
CA VAL A 500 -2.18 -11.24 -12.33
C VAL A 500 -1.40 -12.08 -13.33
N LEU A 501 -0.08 -11.96 -13.28
CA LEU A 501 0.89 -12.66 -14.10
C LEU A 501 1.77 -13.53 -13.19
N PRO A 502 1.69 -14.87 -13.31
CA PRO A 502 2.64 -15.77 -12.66
C PRO A 502 4.09 -15.45 -13.03
N SER A 503 5.03 -15.64 -12.10
CA SER A 503 6.45 -15.31 -12.33
C SER A 503 7.06 -16.07 -13.52
N ASP A 504 6.68 -17.33 -13.69
CA ASP A 504 7.07 -18.21 -14.80
C ASP A 504 6.50 -17.78 -16.16
N GLU A 505 5.45 -16.97 -16.18
CA GLU A 505 4.83 -16.43 -17.40
C GLU A 505 5.37 -15.05 -17.78
N ILE A 506 6.26 -14.45 -16.97
CA ILE A 506 6.83 -13.11 -17.26
C ILE A 506 7.64 -13.14 -18.56
N ILE A 507 8.66 -14.00 -18.65
CA ILE A 507 9.54 -14.06 -19.82
C ILE A 507 8.77 -14.48 -21.10
N PRO A 508 7.90 -15.50 -21.10
CA PRO A 508 7.06 -15.81 -22.26
C PRO A 508 6.21 -14.62 -22.73
N THR A 509 5.66 -13.85 -21.79
CA THR A 509 4.87 -12.65 -22.09
C THR A 509 5.75 -11.55 -22.68
N LEU A 510 6.89 -11.25 -22.07
CA LEU A 510 7.82 -10.25 -22.58
C LEU A 510 8.38 -10.61 -23.95
N ARG A 511 8.68 -11.88 -24.21
CA ARG A 511 9.09 -12.37 -25.54
C ARG A 511 8.09 -11.97 -26.62
N ARG A 512 6.80 -12.27 -26.44
CA ARG A 512 5.76 -11.91 -27.42
C ARG A 512 5.69 -10.40 -27.66
N LEU A 513 5.75 -9.60 -26.59
CA LEU A 513 5.65 -8.14 -26.69
C LEU A 513 6.89 -7.52 -27.34
N LEU A 514 8.09 -7.99 -26.97
CA LEU A 514 9.36 -7.47 -27.47
C LEU A 514 9.63 -7.91 -28.92
N THR A 515 9.23 -9.12 -29.33
CA THR A 515 9.26 -9.53 -30.74
C THR A 515 8.38 -8.60 -31.57
N TYR A 516 7.15 -8.34 -31.12
CA TYR A 516 6.25 -7.45 -31.85
C TYR A 516 6.76 -6.00 -31.89
N PHE A 517 7.40 -5.54 -30.81
CA PHE A 517 8.11 -4.26 -30.80
C PHE A 517 9.23 -4.23 -31.84
N GLN A 518 10.12 -5.23 -31.85
CA GLN A 518 11.22 -5.32 -32.80
C GLN A 518 10.73 -5.30 -34.27
N GLU A 519 9.63 -6.01 -34.56
CA GLU A 519 9.08 -6.12 -35.92
C GLU A 519 8.36 -4.85 -36.42
N THR A 520 7.83 -4.03 -35.50
CA THR A 520 6.88 -2.96 -35.85
C THR A 520 7.21 -1.58 -35.25
N ARG A 521 8.36 -1.44 -34.60
CA ARG A 521 8.87 -0.15 -34.11
C ARG A 521 9.24 0.78 -35.27
N TYR A 522 9.16 2.08 -35.00
CA TYR A 522 9.82 3.07 -35.85
C TYR A 522 11.31 3.16 -35.53
N GLU A 523 12.06 3.84 -36.40
CA GLU A 523 13.48 4.14 -36.17
C GLU A 523 13.63 4.93 -34.86
N ASP A 524 14.59 4.52 -34.02
CA ASP A 524 14.89 5.08 -32.69
C ASP A 524 13.71 5.10 -31.70
N GLU A 525 12.63 4.34 -31.95
CA GLU A 525 11.50 4.26 -31.02
C GLU A 525 11.81 3.33 -29.84
N LEU A 526 11.64 3.86 -28.62
CA LEU A 526 11.78 3.09 -27.38
C LEU A 526 10.49 2.31 -27.04
N PHE A 527 10.64 1.23 -26.28
CA PHE A 527 9.55 0.29 -26.00
C PHE A 527 8.34 0.95 -25.34
N GLY A 528 8.57 1.88 -24.42
CA GLY A 528 7.52 2.65 -23.76
C GLY A 528 6.68 3.49 -24.72
N ASP A 529 7.33 4.14 -25.69
CA ASP A 529 6.69 4.99 -26.69
C ASP A 529 5.94 4.15 -27.72
N PHE A 530 6.53 3.02 -28.11
CA PHE A 530 5.87 1.99 -28.91
C PHE A 530 4.56 1.53 -28.27
N VAL A 531 4.56 1.21 -26.97
CA VAL A 531 3.37 0.77 -26.24
C VAL A 531 2.27 1.84 -26.27
N GLU A 532 2.64 3.12 -26.11
CA GLU A 532 1.69 4.23 -26.14
C GLU A 532 1.10 4.43 -27.55
N ARG A 533 1.93 4.35 -28.59
CA ARG A 533 1.51 4.47 -29.99
C ARG A 533 0.57 3.33 -30.41
N VAL A 534 0.92 2.10 -30.06
CA VAL A 534 0.17 0.91 -30.51
C VAL A 534 -1.11 0.71 -29.69
N GLY A 535 -1.06 1.01 -28.40
CA GLY A 535 -2.18 0.89 -27.47
C GLY A 535 -2.45 -0.55 -27.02
N PHE A 536 -3.12 -0.67 -25.87
CA PHE A 536 -3.27 -1.95 -25.18
C PHE A 536 -4.16 -2.94 -25.92
N GLU A 537 -5.15 -2.48 -26.71
CA GLU A 537 -6.04 -3.37 -27.46
C GLU A 537 -5.26 -4.26 -28.43
N LYS A 538 -4.34 -3.68 -29.22
CA LYS A 538 -3.51 -4.41 -30.16
C LYS A 538 -2.48 -5.29 -29.46
N LEU A 539 -1.84 -4.78 -28.40
CA LEU A 539 -0.90 -5.56 -27.59
C LEU A 539 -1.57 -6.78 -26.94
N SER A 540 -2.83 -6.66 -26.50
CA SER A 540 -3.59 -7.78 -25.96
C SER A 540 -3.89 -8.84 -27.03
N MET A 541 -4.15 -8.45 -28.29
CA MET A 541 -4.33 -9.41 -29.39
C MET A 541 -3.08 -10.25 -29.62
N VAL A 542 -1.91 -9.59 -29.71
CA VAL A 542 -0.59 -10.25 -29.83
C VAL A 542 -0.33 -11.19 -28.65
N ASN A 543 -0.72 -10.78 -27.44
CA ASN A 543 -0.54 -11.61 -26.25
C ASN A 543 -1.53 -12.79 -26.14
N SER A 544 -2.68 -12.72 -26.83
CA SER A 544 -3.74 -13.75 -26.81
C SER A 544 -3.63 -14.81 -27.92
N GLN A 545 -2.83 -14.57 -28.95
CA GLN A 545 -2.56 -15.56 -30.00
C GLN A 545 -1.53 -16.60 -29.51
N VAL A 546 -1.99 -17.58 -28.73
CA VAL A 546 -1.85 -19.04 -28.95
C VAL A 546 -2.62 -19.73 -27.81
N ALA A 547 -3.92 -19.91 -28.02
CA ALA A 547 -4.72 -20.98 -27.42
C ALA A 547 -5.51 -21.67 -28.54
N ILE A 548 -4.90 -21.89 -29.70
CA ILE A 548 -5.42 -22.76 -30.76
C ILE A 548 -4.23 -23.43 -31.44
N VAL A 549 -3.78 -24.55 -30.90
CA VAL A 549 -3.27 -25.67 -31.68
C VAL A 549 -3.96 -26.90 -31.10
N ASN A 550 -4.61 -27.67 -31.99
CA ASN A 550 -5.42 -28.86 -31.70
C ASN A 550 -4.68 -29.91 -30.87
#